data_AF-A0A2W5TVI3-F1
#
_entry.id   AF-A0A2W5TVI3-F1
#
_cell.length_a   1.000
_cell.length_b   1.000
_cell.length_c   1.000
_cell.angle_alpha   90.00
_cell.angle_beta   90.00
_cell.angle_gamma   90.00
#
_symmetry.space_group_name_H-M   'P 1'
#
loop_
_entity.id
_entity.type
_entity.pdbx_description
1 polymer ?
#
loop_
_entity_poly.entity_id
_entity_poly.type
_entity_poly.pdbx_seq_one_letter_code
_entity_poly.pdbx_strand_id
1 'polypeptide(L)'
;MKTVHHYLAFPGKGPTTLNRIAQVKEELHDLDGILTGPDGEKWRIVASEMIHANTGPNVALYYVIPASVPPHHEALYLSQCLVKAATK
;
A
#
# COMPACT_ATOMS: atom_id res chain seq x y z
N MET A 1 -4.10 21.80 6.65
CA MET A 1 -3.08 20.88 7.24
C MET A 1 -2.38 20.16 6.11
N LYS A 2 -1.07 19.94 6.19
CA LYS A 2 -0.34 19.15 5.19
C LYS A 2 -0.68 17.66 5.38
N THR A 3 -0.83 16.92 4.30
CA THR A 3 -1.03 15.47 4.32
C THR A 3 0.28 14.76 3.95
N VAL A 4 0.56 13.64 4.59
CA VAL A 4 1.68 12.76 4.25
C VAL A 4 1.10 11.44 3.73
N HIS A 5 1.57 10.98 2.58
CA HIS A 5 1.09 9.78 1.93
C HIS A 5 2.06 8.63 2.22
N HIS A 6 1.54 7.53 2.74
CA HIS A 6 2.28 6.31 3.09
C HIS A 6 1.83 5.16 2.20
N TYR A 7 2.76 4.50 1.51
CA TYR A 7 2.47 3.36 0.66
C TYR A 7 3.08 2.09 1.24
N LEU A 8 2.24 1.10 1.52
CA LEU A 8 2.62 -0.15 2.16
C LEU A 8 2.40 -1.34 1.22
N ALA A 9 3.47 -2.06 0.89
CA ALA A 9 3.48 -3.22 0.02
C ALA A 9 3.29 -4.54 0.77
N PHE A 10 2.64 -5.47 0.09
CA PHE A 10 2.67 -6.91 0.40
C PHE A 10 3.36 -7.68 -0.75
N PRO A 11 4.70 -7.71 -0.79
CA PRO A 11 5.43 -8.43 -1.81
C PRO A 11 5.26 -9.93 -1.56
N GLY A 12 4.53 -10.62 -2.43
CA GLY A 12 4.20 -12.04 -2.27
C GLY A 12 5.40 -13.01 -2.28
N LYS A 13 6.65 -12.52 -2.24
CA LYS A 13 7.90 -13.29 -2.34
C LYS A 13 8.63 -13.51 -1.02
N GLY A 14 8.08 -13.09 0.13
CA GLY A 14 8.78 -13.26 1.40
C GLY A 14 7.87 -13.41 2.61
N PRO A 15 8.32 -14.10 3.66
CA PRO A 15 7.61 -14.13 4.92
C PRO A 15 7.61 -12.72 5.54
N THR A 16 6.44 -12.26 5.96
CA THR A 16 6.23 -11.26 7.04
C THR A 16 6.53 -9.78 6.81
N THR A 17 7.18 -9.33 5.73
CA THR A 17 7.57 -7.91 5.69
C THR A 17 6.56 -7.06 4.92
N LEU A 18 5.62 -6.47 5.66
CA LEU A 18 4.97 -5.23 5.26
C LEU A 18 6.08 -4.22 4.95
N ASN A 19 6.27 -3.91 3.67
CA ASN A 19 7.36 -3.04 3.25
C ASN A 19 6.81 -1.65 2.96
N ARG A 20 7.38 -0.63 3.60
CA ARG A 20 7.10 0.76 3.21
C ARG A 20 7.76 1.01 1.85
N ILE A 21 6.95 1.20 0.83
CA ILE A 21 7.39 1.56 -0.52
C ILE A 21 7.85 3.01 -0.54
N ALA A 22 7.03 3.90 0.02
CA ALA A 22 7.28 5.32 -0.04
C ALA A 22 6.57 6.05 1.12
N GLN A 23 7.17 7.17 1.52
CA GLN A 23 6.56 8.19 2.35
C GLN A 23 6.86 9.54 1.71
N VAL A 24 5.83 10.25 1.28
CA VAL A 24 5.97 11.46 0.46
C VAL A 24 4.90 12.49 0.82
N LYS A 25 5.16 13.75 0.46
CA LYS A 25 4.22 14.85 0.68
C LYS A 25 3.22 15.01 -0.47
N GLU A 26 3.52 14.40 -1.61
CA GLU A 26 2.70 14.43 -2.82
C GLU A 26 2.29 13.00 -3.17
N GLU A 27 1.18 12.86 -3.87
CA GLU A 27 0.63 11.57 -4.28
C GLU A 27 1.43 10.95 -5.44
N LEU A 28 1.63 9.62 -5.43
CA LEU A 28 2.50 8.91 -6.39
C LEU A 28 1.78 7.93 -7.32
N HIS A 29 0.44 7.94 -7.36
CA HIS A 29 -0.32 7.04 -8.23
C HIS A 29 -1.00 7.79 -9.37
N ASP A 30 -1.32 7.06 -10.43
CA ASP A 30 -2.18 7.56 -11.50
C ASP A 30 -3.68 7.46 -11.15
N LEU A 31 -4.54 7.91 -12.05
CA LEU A 31 -6.00 7.88 -11.88
C LEU A 31 -6.56 6.46 -11.69
N ASP A 32 -5.84 5.44 -12.15
CA ASP A 32 -6.23 4.03 -12.03
C ASP A 32 -5.73 3.40 -10.71
N GLY A 33 -5.12 4.19 -9.83
CA GLY A 33 -4.57 3.71 -8.57
C GLY A 33 -3.32 2.86 -8.74
N ILE A 34 -2.62 2.98 -9.88
CA ILE A 34 -1.37 2.30 -10.16
C ILE A 34 -0.20 3.23 -9.87
N LEU A 35 0.82 2.69 -9.21
CA LEU A 35 2.08 3.37 -8.96
C LEU A 35 3.27 2.50 -9.37
N THR A 36 4.38 3.16 -9.69
CA THR A 36 5.66 2.47 -9.97
C THR A 36 6.39 2.29 -8.64
N GLY A 37 6.61 1.05 -8.24
CA GLY A 37 7.33 0.71 -7.02
C GLY A 37 8.84 0.58 -7.24
N PRO A 38 9.56 0.19 -6.18
CA PRO A 38 10.96 -0.20 -6.25
C PRO A 38 11.21 -1.17 -7.40
N ASP A 39 12.35 -1.01 -8.07
CA ASP A 39 12.79 -1.88 -9.17
C ASP A 39 11.90 -1.83 -10.44
N GLY A 40 11.02 -0.82 -10.55
CA GLY A 40 10.16 -0.63 -11.72
C GLY A 40 8.92 -1.52 -11.76
N GLU A 41 8.66 -2.29 -10.68
CA GLU A 41 7.45 -3.09 -10.57
C GLU A 41 6.20 -2.20 -10.49
N LYS A 42 5.08 -2.67 -11.07
CA LYS A 42 3.80 -1.97 -10.99
C LYS A 42 2.99 -2.46 -9.79
N TRP A 43 2.50 -1.52 -8.99
CA TRP A 43 1.72 -1.76 -7.79
C TRP A 43 0.35 -1.12 -7.93
N ARG A 44 -0.67 -1.78 -7.38
CA ARG A 44 -2.05 -1.31 -7.36
C ARG A 44 -2.49 -1.02 -5.93
N ILE A 45 -3.13 0.11 -5.71
CA ILE A 45 -3.83 0.44 -4.47
C ILE A 45 -5.11 -0.37 -4.38
N VAL A 46 -5.27 -1.09 -3.28
CA VAL A 46 -6.45 -1.95 -3.03
C VAL A 46 -7.27 -1.49 -1.83
N ALA A 47 -6.66 -0.71 -0.93
CA ALA A 47 -7.34 -0.08 0.18
C ALA A 47 -6.62 1.22 0.56
N SER A 48 -7.37 2.19 1.06
CA SER A 48 -6.84 3.44 1.58
C SER A 48 -7.57 3.86 2.86
N GLU A 49 -6.83 4.52 3.75
CA GLU A 49 -7.33 5.02 5.01
C GLU A 49 -6.78 6.43 5.27
N MET A 50 -7.62 7.32 5.81
CA MET A 50 -7.20 8.65 6.24
C MET A 50 -7.15 8.71 7.76
N ILE A 51 -5.96 9.00 8.28
CA ILE A 51 -5.71 9.16 9.71
C ILE A 51 -5.57 10.66 10.00
N HIS A 52 -6.55 11.20 10.71
CA HIS A 52 -6.55 12.60 11.13
C HIS A 52 -5.75 12.76 12.42
N ALA A 53 -4.70 13.59 12.37
CA ALA A 53 -3.90 13.89 13.54
C ALA A 53 -4.52 15.04 14.33
N ASN A 54 -4.67 14.91 15.64
CA ASN A 54 -5.10 16.02 16.51
C ASN A 54 -4.06 17.15 16.52
N THR A 55 -2.77 16.81 16.36
CA THR A 55 -1.65 17.73 16.21
C THR A 55 -0.68 17.19 15.15
N GLY A 56 -0.28 18.01 14.17
CA GLY A 56 0.64 17.60 13.09
C GLY A 56 -0.06 17.39 11.73
N PRO A 57 0.61 16.74 10.76
CA PRO A 57 0.02 16.45 9.46
C PRO A 57 -0.95 15.26 9.52
N ASN A 58 -1.96 15.27 8.65
CA ASN A 58 -2.79 14.08 8.41
C ASN A 58 -1.98 13.02 7.66
N VAL A 59 -2.34 11.75 7.81
CA VAL A 59 -1.69 10.64 7.10
C VAL A 59 -2.70 9.95 6.21
N ALA A 60 -2.43 9.89 4.91
CA ALA A 60 -3.14 9.04 3.97
C ALA A 60 -2.35 7.74 3.80
N LEU A 61 -2.91 6.63 4.27
CA LEU A 61 -2.31 5.31 4.18
C LEU A 61 -2.89 4.54 2.99
N TYR A 62 -2.03 3.99 2.14
CA TYR A 62 -2.41 3.20 0.97
C TYR A 62 -1.79 1.81 1.06
N TYR A 63 -2.64 0.79 1.00
CA TYR A 63 -2.24 -0.60 0.91
C TYR A 63 -2.14 -1.01 -0.56
N VAL A 64 -1.00 -1.55 -0.94
CA VAL A 64 -0.71 -1.88 -2.33
C VAL A 64 -0.24 -3.32 -2.52
N ILE A 65 -0.62 -3.89 -3.65
CA ILE A 65 -0.24 -5.24 -4.07
C ILE A 65 0.33 -5.21 -5.50
N PRO A 66 1.02 -6.26 -5.96
CA PRO A 66 1.48 -6.31 -7.35
C PRO A 66 0.32 -6.15 -8.33
N ALA A 67 0.45 -5.27 -9.33
CA ALA A 67 -0.59 -5.01 -10.33
C ALA A 67 -0.88 -6.21 -11.25
N SER A 68 -0.03 -7.24 -11.20
CA SER A 68 -0.24 -8.53 -11.86
C SER A 68 -1.32 -9.39 -11.17
N VAL A 69 -1.72 -9.07 -9.94
CA VAL A 69 -2.82 -9.75 -9.25
C VAL A 69 -4.14 -9.40 -9.94
N PRO A 70 -4.96 -10.38 -10.34
CA PRO A 70 -6.25 -10.11 -10.98
C PRO A 70 -7.21 -9.35 -10.04
N PRO A 71 -8.04 -8.42 -10.55
CA PRO A 71 -8.91 -7.56 -9.73
C PRO A 71 -9.83 -8.33 -8.77
N HIS A 72 -10.37 -9.47 -9.22
CA HIS A 72 -11.27 -10.30 -8.41
C HIS A 72 -10.56 -11.11 -7.31
N HIS A 73 -9.22 -11.08 -7.27
CA HIS A 73 -8.41 -11.77 -6.26
C HIS A 73 -7.73 -10.80 -5.28
N GLU A 74 -7.92 -9.49 -5.41
CA GLU A 74 -7.24 -8.47 -4.61
C GLU A 74 -7.50 -8.63 -3.10
N ALA A 75 -8.78 -8.75 -2.72
CA ALA A 75 -9.18 -8.90 -1.32
C ALA A 75 -8.66 -10.19 -0.69
N LEU A 76 -8.69 -11.29 -1.45
CA LEU A 76 -8.16 -12.59 -1.00
C LEU A 76 -6.65 -12.52 -0.82
N TYR A 77 -5.94 -11.94 -1.80
CA TYR A 77 -4.49 -11.77 -1.76
C TYR A 77 -4.08 -10.93 -0.54
N LEU A 78 -4.73 -9.78 -0.35
CA LEU A 78 -4.49 -8.90 0.80
C LEU A 78 -4.74 -9.63 2.13
N SER A 79 -5.87 -10.34 2.24
CA SER A 79 -6.22 -11.10 3.44
C SER A 79 -5.18 -12.19 3.74
N GLN A 80 -4.72 -12.92 2.72
CA GLN A 80 -3.67 -13.93 2.87
C GLN A 80 -2.34 -13.31 3.32
N CYS A 81 -1.97 -12.14 2.77
CA CYS A 81 -0.78 -11.42 3.17
C CYS A 81 -0.86 -10.92 4.62
N LEU A 82 -2.00 -10.37 5.04
CA LEU A 82 -2.24 -9.92 6.41
C LEU A 82 -2.22 -11.06 7.42
N VAL A 83 -2.92 -12.17 7.14
CA VAL A 83 -2.89 -13.36 8.01
C VAL A 83 -1.47 -13.89 8.13
N LYS A 84 -0.73 -14.02 7.01
CA LYS A 84 0.67 -14.46 7.03
C LYS A 84 1.58 -13.52 7.83
N ALA A 85 1.30 -12.23 7.87
CA ALA A 85 2.04 -11.25 8.66
C ALA A 85 1.67 -11.32 10.16
N ALA A 86 0.43 -11.66 10.50
CA ALA A 86 -0.07 -11.71 11.87
C ALA A 86 0.22 -13.03 12.60
N THR A 87 0.39 -14.14 11.89
CA THR A 87 0.60 -15.48 12.48
C THR A 87 2.09 -15.85 12.61
N LYS A 88 2.98 -14.87 12.76
CA LYS A 88 4.43 -15.06 12.93
C LYS A 88 4.98 -14.20 14.04
#